data_AF-A0A423HKF7-F1
#
_entry.id   AF-A0A423HKF7-F1
#
_cell.length_a   1.000
_cell.length_b   1.000
_cell.length_c   1.000
_cell.angle_alpha   90.00
_cell.angle_beta   90.00
_cell.angle_gamma   90.00
#
_symmetry.space_group_name_H-M   'P 1'
#
loop_
_entity.id
_entity.type
_entity.pdbx_description
1 polymer ?
#
loop_
_entity_poly.entity_id
_entity_poly.type
_entity_poly.pdbx_seq_one_letter_code
_entity_poly.pdbx_strand_id
1 'polypeptide(L)'
;MLFIVRWSISPQHRNSAIERFLKTGGAPPAGVNMLGRWHAVGGSSGFGIAEADDPVLIQKWVLEWSDLMSMEVHAALTDEQAAPLLAAALGKR
;
A
#
# COMPACT_ATOMS: atom_id res chain seq x y z
N MET A 1 4.29 -9.92 -7.21
CA MET A 1 3.07 -10.01 -6.36
C MET A 1 2.46 -8.63 -6.19
N LEU A 2 1.14 -8.54 -6.00
CA LEU A 2 0.46 -7.26 -5.75
C LEU A 2 0.22 -7.04 -4.25
N PHE A 3 0.37 -5.80 -3.80
CA PHE A 3 0.13 -5.37 -2.44
C PHE A 3 -0.72 -4.11 -2.41
N ILE A 4 -1.79 -4.13 -1.62
CA ILE A 4 -2.55 -2.94 -1.24
C ILE A 4 -1.90 -2.40 0.02
N VAL A 5 -1.38 -1.18 -0.05
CA VAL A 5 -0.72 -0.49 1.06
C VAL A 5 -1.58 0.70 1.45
N ARG A 6 -2.29 0.59 2.57
CA ARG A 6 -3.13 1.66 3.14
C ARG A 6 -2.36 2.38 4.23
N TRP A 7 -2.51 3.69 4.34
CA TRP A 7 -1.94 4.47 5.43
C TRP A 7 -2.93 5.47 6.03
N SER A 8 -2.69 5.82 7.30
CA SER A 8 -3.34 6.93 8.00
C SER A 8 -2.34 7.66 8.89
N ILE A 9 -2.42 8.99 8.88
CA ILE A 9 -1.53 9.91 9.58
C ILE A 9 -2.35 10.59 10.67
N SER A 10 -1.85 10.58 11.91
CA SER A 10 -2.49 11.32 12.99
C SER A 10 -2.29 12.84 12.79
N PRO A 11 -3.19 13.69 13.33
CA PRO A 11 -3.03 15.14 13.23
C PRO A 11 -1.69 15.65 13.77
N GLN A 12 -1.15 15.00 14.80
CA GLN A 12 0.12 15.37 15.43
C GLN A 12 1.32 15.19 14.50
N HIS A 13 1.31 14.17 13.63
CA HIS A 13 2.41 13.88 12.70
C HIS A 13 2.18 14.40 11.29
N ARG A 14 1.03 15.04 11.03
CA ARG A 14 0.61 15.51 9.69
C ARG A 14 1.71 16.30 8.98
N ASN A 15 2.22 17.35 9.60
CA ASN A 15 3.17 18.25 8.94
C ASN A 15 4.52 17.56 8.69
N SER A 16 5.02 16.76 9.63
CA SER A 16 6.24 15.98 9.45
C SER A 16 6.11 14.95 8.32
N ALA A 17 4.95 14.30 8.19
CA ALA A 17 4.68 13.39 7.09
C ALA A 17 4.63 14.12 5.74
N ILE A 18 3.99 15.30 5.69
CA ILE A 18 3.96 16.15 4.49
C ILE A 18 5.37 16.58 4.09
N GLU A 19 6.18 17.05 5.04
CA GLU A 19 7.55 17.49 4.78
C GLU A 19 8.42 16.35 4.23
N ARG A 20 8.37 15.17 4.87
CA ARG A 20 9.07 13.97 4.36
C ARG A 20 8.58 13.59 2.97
N PHE A 21 7.27 13.69 2.72
CA PHE A 21 6.69 13.36 1.42
C PHE A 21 7.16 14.31 0.33
N LEU A 22 7.16 15.62 0.58
CA LEU A 22 7.65 16.61 -0.37
C LEU A 22 9.14 16.42 -0.68
N LYS A 23 9.93 15.98 0.31
CA LYS A 23 11.37 15.72 0.14
C LYS A 23 11.68 14.43 -0.62
N THR A 24 10.91 13.36 -0.38
CA THR A 24 11.22 12.01 -0.87
C THR A 24 10.32 11.55 -2.03
N GLY A 25 9.23 12.28 -2.30
CA GLY A 25 8.15 11.86 -3.19
C GLY A 25 7.31 10.68 -2.66
N GLY A 26 7.64 10.16 -1.46
CA GLY A 26 7.09 8.91 -0.93
C GLY A 26 7.30 7.73 -1.88
N ALA A 27 8.39 7.74 -2.66
CA ALA A 27 8.71 6.63 -3.55
C ALA A 27 9.03 5.37 -2.73
N PRO A 28 8.63 4.18 -3.19
CA PRO A 28 9.01 2.95 -2.55
C PRO A 28 10.49 2.62 -2.82
N PRO A 29 11.10 1.70 -2.05
CA PRO A 29 12.48 1.27 -2.27
C PRO A 29 12.66 0.56 -3.62
N ALA A 30 13.91 0.45 -4.07
CA ALA A 30 14.25 -0.28 -5.30
C ALA A 30 13.72 -1.73 -5.27
N GLY A 31 13.17 -2.19 -6.39
CA GLY A 31 12.52 -3.51 -6.51
C GLY A 31 11.03 -3.50 -6.17
N VAL A 32 10.46 -2.34 -5.80
CA VAL A 32 9.01 -2.15 -5.66
C VAL A 32 8.53 -1.20 -6.75
N ASN A 33 7.59 -1.67 -7.57
CA ASN A 33 6.95 -0.88 -8.60
C ASN A 33 5.60 -0.36 -8.09
N MET A 34 5.47 0.96 -7.88
CA MET A 34 4.20 1.56 -7.47
C MET A 34 3.29 1.75 -8.69
N LEU A 35 2.23 0.95 -8.79
CA LEU A 35 1.27 1.00 -9.89
C LEU A 35 0.33 2.21 -9.78
N GLY A 36 0.07 2.67 -8.56
CA GLY A 36 -0.75 3.86 -8.34
C GLY A 36 -0.85 4.24 -6.87
N ARG A 37 -1.26 5.48 -6.62
CA ARG A 37 -1.40 6.07 -5.28
C ARG A 37 -2.53 7.08 -5.24
N TRP A 38 -3.40 6.97 -4.24
CA TRP A 38 -4.55 7.86 -4.04
C TRP A 38 -4.61 8.36 -2.60
N HIS A 39 -4.93 9.64 -2.45
CA HIS A 39 -5.13 10.28 -1.15
C HIS A 39 -6.63 10.49 -0.93
N ALA A 40 -7.11 10.16 0.26
CA ALA A 40 -8.50 10.38 0.62
C ALA A 40 -8.78 11.88 0.78
N VAL A 41 -9.89 12.37 0.22
CA VAL A 41 -10.30 13.77 0.39
C VAL A 41 -10.70 14.02 1.85
N GLY A 42 -10.15 15.06 2.47
CA GLY A 42 -10.46 15.44 3.85
C GLY A 42 -9.87 14.51 4.92
N GLY A 43 -9.40 13.32 4.55
CA GLY A 43 -8.68 12.39 5.43
C GLY A 43 -7.17 12.57 5.31
N SER A 44 -6.45 12.55 6.43
CA SER A 44 -4.98 12.39 6.42
C SER A 44 -4.62 10.92 6.17
N SER A 45 -5.11 10.35 5.07
CA SER A 45 -5.01 8.93 4.75
C SER A 45 -5.01 8.69 3.25
N GLY A 46 -4.70 7.47 2.86
CA GLY A 46 -4.73 7.05 1.46
C GLY A 46 -4.35 5.59 1.30
N PHE A 47 -4.23 5.16 0.05
CA PHE A 47 -3.72 3.85 -0.28
C PHE A 47 -2.98 3.87 -1.61
N GLY A 48 -2.11 2.88 -1.79
CA GLY A 48 -1.38 2.64 -3.03
C GLY A 48 -1.38 1.17 -3.37
N ILE A 49 -1.24 0.89 -4.66
CA ILE A 49 -1.02 -0.46 -5.15
C ILE A 49 0.44 -0.56 -5.56
N ALA A 50 1.14 -1.55 -5.02
CA ALA A 50 2.52 -1.82 -5.32
C ALA A 50 2.69 -3.26 -5.82
N GLU A 51 3.56 -3.43 -6.79
CA GLU A 51 4.04 -4.70 -7.28
C GLU A 51 5.46 -4.93 -6.77
N ALA A 52 5.71 -6.10 -6.17
CA ALA A 52 7.03 -6.51 -5.73
C ALA A 52 7.15 -8.04 -5.76
N ASP A 53 8.36 -8.54 -5.99
CA ASP A 53 8.65 -9.99 -5.97
C ASP A 53 8.99 -10.50 -4.57
N ASP A 54 9.23 -9.61 -3.60
CA ASP A 54 9.56 -9.95 -2.22
C ASP A 54 8.78 -9.05 -1.23
N PRO A 55 7.92 -9.62 -0.36
CA PRO A 55 7.19 -8.85 0.65
C PRO A 55 8.12 -8.13 1.66
N VAL A 56 9.38 -8.56 1.81
CA VAL A 56 10.36 -7.87 2.66
C VAL A 56 10.61 -6.44 2.16
N LEU A 57 10.56 -6.20 0.84
CA LEU A 57 10.70 -4.85 0.29
C LEU A 57 9.52 -3.94 0.66
N ILE A 58 8.30 -4.49 0.71
CA ILE A 58 7.12 -3.76 1.19
C ILE A 58 7.24 -3.46 2.68
N GLN A 59 7.73 -4.41 3.50
CA GLN A 59 7.95 -4.17 4.91
C GLN A 59 9.02 -3.09 5.16
N LYS A 60 10.09 -3.06 4.37
CA LYS A 60 11.09 -1.98 4.43
C LYS A 60 10.45 -0.63 4.14
N TRP A 61 9.61 -0.55 3.11
CA TRP A 61 8.87 0.67 2.80
C TRP A 61 7.97 1.12 3.95
N VAL A 62 7.27 0.19 4.61
CA VAL A 62 6.46 0.50 5.79
C VAL A 62 7.31 1.07 6.93
N LEU A 63 8.50 0.50 7.19
CA LEU A 63 9.39 0.94 8.26
C LEU A 63 9.96 2.35 8.03
N GLU A 64 10.04 2.81 6.77
CA GLU A 64 10.45 4.18 6.43
C GLU A 64 9.42 5.25 6.88
N TRP A 65 8.20 4.83 7.21
CA TRP A 65 7.08 5.71 7.52
C TRP A 65 6.38 5.39 8.84
N SER A 66 6.66 4.24 9.47
CA SER A 66 5.95 3.77 10.66
C SER A 66 6.10 4.68 11.89
N ASP A 67 7.08 5.58 11.89
CA ASP A 67 7.24 6.62 12.93
C ASP A 67 6.24 7.78 12.78
N LEU A 68 5.67 7.98 11.59
CA LEU A 68 4.77 9.10 11.29
C LEU A 68 3.34 8.67 10.97
N MET A 69 3.13 7.44 10.52
CA MET A 69 1.81 6.96 10.08
C MET A 69 1.59 5.49 10.39
N SER A 70 0.33 5.13 10.58
CA SER A 70 -0.09 3.73 10.66
C SER A 70 -0.29 3.20 9.25
N MET A 71 0.27 2.02 8.98
CA MET A 71 0.16 1.38 7.67
C MET A 71 -0.39 -0.03 7.80
N GLU A 72 -1.23 -0.41 6.85
CA GLU A 72 -1.85 -1.72 6.72
C GLU A 72 -1.56 -2.26 5.32
N VAL A 73 -1.07 -3.49 5.24
CA VAL A 73 -0.63 -4.12 3.99
C VAL A 73 -1.38 -5.43 3.78
N HIS A 74 -1.98 -5.58 2.61
CA HIS A 74 -2.60 -6.84 2.17
C HIS A 74 -1.98 -7.29 0.87
N ALA A 75 -1.61 -8.58 0.79
CA ALA A 75 -1.39 -9.21 -0.51
C ALA A 75 -2.72 -9.23 -1.28
N ALA A 76 -2.66 -8.90 -2.56
CA ALA A 76 -3.83 -8.79 -3.42
C ALA A 76 -3.77 -9.81 -4.55
N LEU A 77 -4.94 -10.33 -4.92
CA LEU A 77 -5.16 -11.10 -6.13
C LEU A 77 -5.92 -10.24 -7.13
N THR A 78 -5.65 -10.43 -8.42
CA THR A 78 -6.50 -9.88 -9.48
C THR A 78 -7.79 -10.68 -9.59
N ASP A 79 -8.78 -10.13 -10.32
CA ASP A 79 -10.01 -10.84 -10.61
C ASP A 79 -9.74 -12.15 -11.35
N GLU A 80 -8.79 -12.19 -12.28
CA GLU A 80 -8.41 -13.40 -13.02
C GLU A 80 -7.86 -14.50 -12.11
N GLN A 81 -7.13 -14.10 -11.05
CA GLN A 81 -6.58 -15.02 -10.06
C GLN A 81 -7.64 -15.49 -9.06
N ALA A 82 -8.54 -14.59 -8.63
CA ALA A 82 -9.56 -14.88 -7.63
C ALA A 82 -10.76 -15.64 -8.21
N ALA A 83 -11.22 -15.30 -9.41
CA ALA A 83 -12.41 -15.84 -10.05
C ALA A 83 -12.50 -17.38 -10.06
N PRO A 84 -11.47 -18.16 -10.48
CA PRO A 84 -11.57 -19.61 -10.48
C PRO A 84 -11.73 -20.21 -9.06
N LEU A 85 -11.11 -19.59 -8.05
CA LEU A 85 -11.22 -20.02 -6.65
C LEU A 85 -12.65 -19.78 -6.12
N LEU A 86 -13.22 -18.62 -6.44
CA LEU A 86 -14.57 -18.25 -6.04
C LEU A 86 -15.63 -19.13 -6.71
N ALA A 87 -15.46 -19.42 -8.01
CA ALA A 87 -16.34 -20.32 -8.76
C ALA A 87 -16.32 -21.74 -8.16
N ALA A 88 -15.12 -22.27 -7.89
CA ALA A 88 -14.94 -23.58 -7.25
C ALA A 88 -15.61 -23.66 -5.87
N ALA A 89 -15.51 -22.61 -5.04
CA ALA A 89 -16.12 -22.58 -3.71
C ALA A 89 -17.66 -22.65 -3.74
N LEU A 90 -18.30 -22.15 -4.80
CA LEU A 90 -19.74 -22.21 -5.00
C LEU A 90 -20.20 -23.41 -5.86
N GLY A 91 -19.29 -24.30 -6.25
CA GLY A 91 -19.60 -25.44 -7.13
C GLY A 91 -20.03 -25.04 -8.54
N LYS A 92 -19.78 -23.80 -8.95
CA LYS A 92 -20.04 -23.31 -10.29
C LYS A 92 -18.81 -23.66 -11.14
N ARG A 93 -18.94 -24.68 -12.00
CA ARG A 93 -17.92 -25.01 -13.00
C ARG A 93 -18.02 -24.08 -14.19
#